data_AF-A0A9N9HFL5-F1
#
_entry.id   AF-A0A9N9HFL5-F1
#
_cell.length_a   1.000
_cell.length_b   1.000
_cell.length_c   1.000
_cell.angle_alpha   90.00
_cell.angle_beta   90.00
_cell.angle_gamma   90.00
#
_symmetry.space_group_name_H-M   'P 1'
#
loop_
_entity.id
_entity.type
_entity.pdbx_description
1 polymer ?
#
loop_
_entity_poly.entity_id
_entity_poly.type
_entity_poly.pdbx_seq_one_letter_code
_entity_poly.pdbx_strand_id
1 'polypeptide(L)'
;KGTHVYHIVRMQVKILARGAQLVKVGGRVVYSTCSFNPVENEAVVAEVLRRCKGSLRLVDVSEQLPLLKRAPGLSTWKVMNKVGRFLDKWEDAHPSYRGKFERSLWPPPNVDELHLDR
;
A
#
# COMPACT_ATOMS: atom_id res chain seq x y z
N LYS A 1 3.07 -18.31 9.79
CA LYS A 1 3.72 -17.43 8.79
C LYS A 1 2.90 -16.17 8.42
N GLY A 2 1.56 -16.15 8.40
CA GLY A 2 0.80 -14.93 8.02
C GLY A 2 0.71 -13.77 9.05
N THR A 3 1.10 -13.93 10.33
CA THR A 3 1.12 -12.78 11.28
C THR A 3 2.20 -11.75 10.96
N HIS A 4 3.25 -12.15 10.25
CA HIS A 4 4.40 -11.28 9.95
C HIS A 4 4.06 -10.22 8.91
N VAL A 5 3.29 -10.57 7.86
CA VAL A 5 2.91 -9.61 6.79
C VAL A 5 2.18 -8.41 7.37
N TYR A 6 1.21 -8.61 8.26
CA TYR A 6 0.45 -7.50 8.85
C TYR A 6 1.32 -6.58 9.71
N HIS A 7 2.29 -7.16 10.43
CA HIS A 7 3.20 -6.36 11.25
C HIS A 7 4.14 -5.54 10.37
N ILE A 8 4.62 -6.12 9.27
CA ILE A 8 5.50 -5.47 8.30
C ILE A 8 4.79 -4.30 7.63
N VAL A 9 3.54 -4.47 7.16
CA VAL A 9 2.78 -3.38 6.53
C VAL A 9 2.59 -2.20 7.47
N ARG A 10 2.22 -2.45 8.73
CA ARG A 10 2.09 -1.38 9.74
C ARG A 10 3.39 -0.62 9.95
N MET A 11 4.51 -1.33 9.94
CA MET A 11 5.84 -0.73 10.05
C MET A 11 6.17 0.10 8.80
N GLN A 12 5.94 -0.44 7.61
CA GLN A 12 6.17 0.25 6.33
C GLN A 12 5.36 1.54 6.24
N VAL A 13 4.06 1.50 6.59
CA VAL A 13 3.21 2.70 6.64
C VAL A 13 3.76 3.74 7.62
N LYS A 14 4.21 3.33 8.81
CA LYS A 14 4.82 4.25 9.79
C LYS A 14 6.10 4.89 9.26
N ILE A 15 6.98 4.10 8.65
CA ILE A 15 8.24 4.58 8.08
C ILE A 15 7.98 5.56 6.94
N LEU A 16 7.12 5.18 5.98
CA LEU A 16 6.81 6.02 4.83
C LEU A 16 6.09 7.31 5.26
N ALA A 17 5.11 7.24 6.17
CA ALA A 17 4.45 8.42 6.72
C ALA A 17 5.44 9.34 7.46
N ARG A 18 6.40 8.78 8.20
CA ARG A 18 7.44 9.58 8.84
C ARG A 18 8.36 10.25 7.83
N GLY A 19 8.74 9.54 6.76
CA GLY A 19 9.48 10.13 5.64
C GLY A 19 8.74 11.30 5.00
N ALA A 20 7.43 11.14 4.78
CA ALA A 20 6.57 12.20 4.25
C ALA A 20 6.43 13.42 5.17
N GLN A 21 6.57 13.26 6.50
CA GLN A 21 6.58 14.39 7.44
C GLN A 21 7.93 15.11 7.50
N LEU A 22 9.01 14.42 7.18
CA LEU A 22 10.38 14.95 7.27
C LEU A 22 10.83 15.64 5.98
N VAL A 23 10.23 15.27 4.85
CA VAL A 23 10.54 15.89 3.56
C VAL A 23 10.07 17.35 3.55
N LYS A 24 10.89 18.25 3.00
CA LYS A 24 10.48 19.64 2.76
C LYS A 24 9.32 19.71 1.75
N VAL A 25 8.55 20.79 1.80
CA VAL A 25 7.54 21.09 0.76
C VAL A 25 8.20 21.09 -0.62
N GLY A 26 7.58 20.40 -1.59
CA GLY A 26 8.11 20.22 -2.94
C GLY A 26 9.22 19.16 -3.07
N GLY A 27 9.66 18.56 -1.96
CA GLY A 27 10.56 17.41 -2.00
C GLY A 27 9.86 16.11 -2.41
N ARG A 28 10.65 15.06 -2.66
CA ARG A 28 10.16 13.74 -3.09
C ARG A 28 10.57 12.67 -2.08
N VAL A 29 9.67 11.71 -1.85
CA VAL A 29 9.94 10.50 -1.09
C VAL A 29 9.81 9.32 -2.04
N VAL A 30 10.82 8.46 -2.08
CA VAL A 30 10.79 7.21 -2.85
C VAL A 30 10.56 6.07 -1.87
N TYR A 31 9.56 5.26 -2.16
CA TYR A 31 9.26 4.03 -1.43
C TYR A 31 9.59 2.83 -2.33
N SER A 32 10.32 1.86 -1.80
CA SER A 32 10.71 0.66 -2.54
C SER A 32 10.70 -0.57 -1.63
N THR A 33 10.37 -1.71 -2.21
CA THR A 33 10.36 -3.03 -1.56
C THR A 33 10.97 -4.06 -2.50
N CYS A 34 11.27 -5.25 -1.98
CA CYS A 34 11.66 -6.42 -2.77
C CYS A 34 10.52 -7.46 -2.85
N SER A 35 9.26 -7.02 -2.74
CA SER A 35 8.07 -7.86 -2.76
C SER A 35 7.17 -7.49 -3.94
N PHE A 36 6.52 -8.49 -4.54
CA PHE A 36 5.46 -8.30 -5.53
C PHE A 36 4.05 -8.32 -4.91
N ASN A 37 3.95 -8.40 -3.59
CA ASN A 37 2.67 -8.48 -2.90
C ASN A 37 2.03 -7.08 -2.81
N PRO A 38 0.83 -6.86 -3.35
CA PRO A 38 0.19 -5.56 -3.32
C PRO A 38 -0.14 -5.04 -1.91
N VAL A 39 -0.23 -5.96 -0.94
CA VAL A 39 -0.40 -5.61 0.47
C VAL A 39 0.82 -4.88 1.06
N GLU A 40 2.02 -5.13 0.52
CA GLU A 40 3.26 -4.46 0.92
C GLU A 40 3.57 -3.24 0.03
N ASN A 41 2.83 -3.05 -1.05
CA ASN A 41 3.11 -2.05 -2.07
C ASN A 41 1.92 -1.06 -2.14
N GLU A 42 0.93 -1.33 -3.00
CA GLU A 42 -0.25 -0.48 -3.24
C GLU A 42 -1.02 -0.13 -1.96
N ALA A 43 -1.22 -1.10 -1.07
CA ALA A 43 -1.91 -0.87 0.20
C ALA A 43 -1.16 0.10 1.13
N VAL A 44 0.17 0.02 1.17
CA VAL A 44 1.01 0.92 1.98
C VAL A 44 0.93 2.34 1.44
N VAL A 45 1.08 2.50 0.12
CA VAL A 45 1.01 3.79 -0.57
C VAL A 45 -0.37 4.42 -0.37
N ALA A 46 -1.44 3.65 -0.62
CA ALA A 46 -2.82 4.11 -0.48
C ALA A 46 -3.12 4.60 0.95
N GLU A 47 -2.68 3.86 1.96
CA GLU A 47 -2.89 4.25 3.36
C GLU A 47 -2.12 5.53 3.74
N VAL A 48 -0.91 5.72 3.23
CA VAL A 48 -0.15 6.96 3.46
C VAL A 48 -0.80 8.14 2.76
N LEU A 49 -1.20 8.01 1.50
CA LEU A 49 -1.92 9.07 0.76
C LEU A 49 -3.18 9.50 1.52
N ARG A 50 -3.97 8.52 1.99
CA ARG A 50 -5.17 8.76 2.80
C ARG A 50 -4.86 9.53 4.08
N ARG A 51 -3.78 9.18 4.80
CA ARG A 51 -3.36 9.88 6.02
C ARG A 51 -2.87 11.30 5.76
N CYS A 52 -2.25 11.53 4.61
CA CYS A 52 -1.71 12.82 4.22
C CYS A 52 -2.76 13.82 3.70
N LYS A 53 -4.02 13.40 3.49
CA LYS A 53 -5.16 14.28 3.17
C LYS A 53 -4.86 15.31 2.06
N GLY A 54 -4.22 14.86 0.97
CA GLY A 54 -3.87 15.70 -0.18
C GLY A 54 -2.55 16.47 -0.07
N SER A 55 -1.85 16.44 1.07
CA SER A 55 -0.50 17.02 1.19
C SER A 55 0.59 16.19 0.50
N LEU A 56 0.26 14.96 0.08
CA LEU A 56 1.13 14.07 -0.70
C LEU A 56 0.35 13.59 -1.92
N ARG A 57 1.04 13.47 -3.06
CA ARG A 57 0.50 12.92 -4.32
C ARG A 57 1.50 11.97 -4.95
N LEU A 58 1.00 10.99 -5.70
CA LEU A 58 1.84 10.18 -6.59
C LEU A 58 2.34 11.03 -7.76
N VAL A 59 3.52 10.67 -8.25
CA VAL A 59 4.18 11.33 -9.36
C VAL A 59 4.61 10.24 -10.32
N ASP A 60 4.09 10.30 -11.54
CA ASP A 60 4.54 9.40 -12.60
C ASP A 60 6.01 9.68 -12.94
N VAL A 61 6.81 8.61 -12.91
CA VAL A 61 8.25 8.64 -13.22
C VAL A 61 8.60 7.69 -14.37
N SER A 62 7.61 7.25 -15.15
CA SER A 62 7.77 6.37 -16.31
C SER A 62 8.78 6.90 -17.33
N GLU A 63 8.76 8.21 -17.58
CA GLU A 63 9.69 8.88 -18.49
C GLU A 63 11.12 9.04 -17.93
N GLN A 64 11.32 8.90 -16.61
CA GLN A 64 12.63 9.12 -15.99
C GLN A 64 13.56 7.91 -16.14
N LEU A 65 13.01 6.71 -16.36
CA LEU A 65 13.76 5.46 -16.49
C LEU A 65 13.25 4.64 -17.69
N PRO A 66 13.45 5.11 -18.93
CA PRO A 66 12.86 4.51 -20.13
C PRO A 66 13.31 3.06 -20.38
N LEU A 67 14.45 2.65 -19.81
CA LEU A 67 14.97 1.29 -19.94
C LEU A 67 14.48 0.33 -18.85
N LEU A 68 13.83 0.83 -17.80
CA LEU A 68 13.32 0.01 -16.72
C LEU A 68 12.00 -0.64 -17.15
N LYS A 69 11.97 -1.97 -17.22
CA LYS A 69 10.72 -2.72 -17.43
C LYS A 69 9.83 -2.55 -16.20
N ARG A 70 8.57 -2.15 -16.41
CA ARG A 70 7.60 -1.87 -15.35
C ARG A 70 6.25 -2.51 -15.67
N ALA A 71 5.48 -2.76 -14.62
CA ALA A 71 4.05 -3.04 -14.70
C ALA A 71 3.28 -1.88 -14.05
N PRO A 72 2.06 -1.58 -14.51
CA PRO A 72 1.20 -0.63 -13.81
C PRO A 72 0.87 -1.15 -12.42
N GLY A 73 0.71 -0.25 -11.46
CA GLY A 73 0.20 -0.61 -10.14
C GLY A 73 -1.25 -1.09 -10.19
N LEU A 74 -1.67 -1.77 -9.13
CA LEU A 74 -2.99 -2.40 -9.05
C LEU A 74 -4.04 -1.50 -8.37
N SER A 75 -5.26 -1.48 -8.89
CA SER A 75 -6.43 -0.91 -8.21
C SER A 75 -7.24 -1.94 -7.42
N THR A 76 -7.03 -3.23 -7.69
CA THR A 76 -7.72 -4.33 -7.01
C THR A 76 -6.73 -5.41 -6.59
N TRP A 77 -6.85 -5.92 -5.37
CA TRP A 77 -6.06 -7.05 -4.89
C TRP A 77 -6.79 -7.83 -3.80
N LYS A 78 -6.32 -9.06 -3.56
CA LYS A 78 -6.83 -9.96 -2.51
C LYS A 78 -5.80 -10.10 -1.40
N VAL A 79 -6.27 -10.27 -0.17
CA VAL A 79 -5.39 -10.49 0.99
C VAL A 79 -5.34 -11.96 1.34
N MET A 80 -4.14 -12.55 1.35
CA MET A 80 -3.97 -13.93 1.79
C MET A 80 -3.97 -14.02 3.32
N ASN A 81 -4.76 -14.94 3.87
CA ASN A 81 -4.77 -15.23 5.29
C ASN A 81 -3.72 -16.29 5.69
N LYS A 82 -3.64 -16.63 6.98
CA LYS A 82 -2.63 -17.57 7.50
C LYS A 82 -2.73 -19.00 6.99
N VAL A 83 -3.91 -19.40 6.51
CA VAL A 83 -4.16 -20.74 5.97
C VAL A 83 -4.02 -20.79 4.44
N GLY A 84 -3.50 -19.72 3.83
CA GLY A 84 -3.27 -19.65 2.38
C GLY A 84 -4.50 -19.29 1.56
N ARG A 85 -5.64 -19.00 2.21
CA ARG A 85 -6.87 -18.59 1.51
C ARG A 85 -6.83 -17.10 1.23
N PHE A 86 -7.11 -16.73 -0.01
CA PHE A 86 -7.31 -15.35 -0.42
C PHE A 86 -8.70 -14.86 0.03
N LEU A 87 -8.72 -13.63 0.53
CA LEU A 87 -9.91 -12.92 0.98
C LEU A 87 -10.09 -11.69 0.09
N ASP A 88 -11.27 -11.56 -0.52
CA ASP A 88 -11.61 -10.45 -1.41
C ASP A 88 -11.92 -9.19 -0.62
N LYS A 89 -12.54 -9.34 0.57
CA LYS A 89 -12.92 -8.22 1.43
C LYS A 89 -12.49 -8.43 2.87
N TRP A 90 -12.42 -7.33 3.62
CA TRP A 90 -12.12 -7.36 5.06
C TRP A 90 -13.18 -8.15 5.84
N GLU A 91 -14.44 -8.07 5.42
CA GLU A 91 -15.57 -8.77 6.02
C GLU A 91 -15.43 -10.29 5.92
N ASP A 92 -14.71 -10.80 4.92
CA ASP A 92 -14.46 -12.24 4.74
C ASP A 92 -13.42 -12.77 5.73
N ALA A 93 -12.71 -11.88 6.43
CA ALA A 93 -11.79 -12.28 7.49
C ALA A 93 -12.56 -12.86 8.68
N HIS A 94 -12.03 -13.97 9.20
CA HIS A 94 -12.60 -14.65 10.37
C HIS A 94 -12.70 -13.67 11.57
N PRO A 95 -13.81 -13.66 12.34
CA PRO A 95 -14.06 -12.68 13.40
C PRO A 95 -12.91 -12.50 14.41
N SER A 96 -12.26 -13.60 14.83
CA SER A 96 -11.13 -13.55 15.77
C SER A 96 -9.83 -12.97 15.18
N TYR A 97 -9.79 -12.68 13.88
CA TYR A 97 -8.71 -11.94 13.25
C TYR A 97 -9.11 -10.55 12.77
N ARG A 98 -10.40 -10.20 12.67
CA ARG A 98 -10.88 -8.88 12.19
C ARG A 98 -10.25 -7.71 12.95
N GLY A 99 -10.09 -7.80 14.27
CA GLY A 99 -9.41 -6.77 15.08
C GLY A 99 -7.88 -6.70 14.87
N LYS A 100 -7.28 -7.71 14.22
CA LYS A 100 -5.85 -7.76 13.87
C LYS A 100 -5.58 -7.37 12.41
N PHE A 101 -6.61 -7.41 11.56
CA PHE A 101 -6.56 -6.99 10.17
C PHE A 101 -6.96 -5.51 10.06
N GLU A 102 -5.99 -4.64 9.76
CA GLU A 102 -6.31 -3.25 9.43
C GLU A 102 -7.06 -3.21 8.08
N ARG A 103 -8.13 -2.42 7.99
CA ARG A 103 -8.93 -2.26 6.76
C ARG A 103 -8.06 -1.80 5.57
N SER A 104 -6.97 -1.10 5.87
CA SER A 104 -5.97 -0.61 4.91
C SER A 104 -5.23 -1.71 4.15
N LEU A 105 -5.37 -2.99 4.52
CA LEU A 105 -4.78 -4.10 3.76
C LEU A 105 -5.51 -4.38 2.45
N TRP A 106 -6.76 -3.95 2.32
CA TRP A 106 -7.56 -4.06 1.09
C TRP A 106 -7.59 -2.73 0.33
N PRO A 107 -7.94 -2.75 -0.96
CA PRO A 107 -8.15 -1.52 -1.72
C PRO A 107 -9.14 -0.61 -0.98
N PRO A 108 -8.81 0.69 -0.80
CA PRO A 108 -9.78 1.62 -0.23
C PRO A 108 -10.93 1.84 -1.22
N PRO A 109 -12.11 2.28 -0.75
CA PRO A 109 -13.26 2.54 -1.63
C PRO A 109 -12.96 3.57 -2.74
N ASN A 110 -12.03 4.48 -2.49
CA ASN A 110 -11.62 5.53 -3.43
C ASN A 110 -10.30 5.21 -4.16
N VAL A 111 -9.96 3.92 -4.31
CA VAL A 111 -8.69 3.50 -4.93
C VAL A 111 -8.46 4.09 -6.33
N ASP A 112 -9.52 4.26 -7.11
CA ASP A 112 -9.45 4.83 -8.47
C ASP A 112 -9.02 6.30 -8.48
N GLU A 113 -9.30 7.03 -7.39
CA GLU A 113 -8.87 8.43 -7.22
C GLU A 113 -7.40 8.56 -6.80
N LEU A 114 -6.78 7.45 -6.37
CA LEU A 114 -5.40 7.45 -5.88
C LEU A 114 -4.38 7.32 -7.03
N HIS A 115 -4.83 6.98 -8.24
CA HIS A 115 -3.99 6.81 -9.43
C HIS A 115 -2.80 5.86 -9.20
N LEU A 116 -3.05 4.74 -8.51
CA LEU A 116 -2.00 3.77 -8.16
C LEU A 116 -1.34 3.12 -9.37
N ASP A 117 -1.97 3.20 -10.54
CA ASP A 117 -1.41 2.65 -11.76
C ASP A 117 -0.16 3.43 -12.25
N ARG A 118 0.15 4.62 -11.70
CA ARG A 118 1.16 5.56 -12.26
C ARG A 118 1.93 6.42 -11.25
#